data_AF-A0A4U9UEA2-F1
#
_entry.id   AF-A0A4U9UEA2-F1
#
_cell.length_a   1.000
_cell.length_b   1.000
_cell.length_c   1.000
_cell.angle_alpha   90.00
_cell.angle_beta   90.00
_cell.angle_gamma   90.00
#
_symmetry.space_group_name_H-M   'P 1'
#
loop_
_entity.id
_entity.type
_entity.pdbx_description
1 polymer ?
#
loop_
_entity_poly.entity_id
_entity_poly.type
_entity_poly.pdbx_seq_one_letter_code
_entity_poly.pdbx_strand_id
1 'polypeptide(L)'
;MTYRYREEKGFIASLVVDHYSFTGRELRALDERQFPDAETLRAAKRFTRMALKPYLGGKPLKSRELFRQFVRKQPDTPVDEA
;
A
#
# COMPACT_ATOMS: atom_id res chain seq x y z
N MET A 1 6.74 14.40 10.56
CA MET A 1 7.89 13.48 10.62
C MET A 1 7.51 12.18 9.93
N THR A 2 8.36 11.68 9.04
CA THR A 2 8.14 10.43 8.28
C THR A 2 9.18 9.39 8.64
N TYR A 3 8.84 8.13 8.42
CA TYR A 3 9.66 6.96 8.70
C TYR A 3 9.82 6.17 7.42
N ARG A 4 11.03 5.73 7.12
CA ARG A 4 11.33 4.93 5.93
C ARG A 4 11.44 3.46 6.31
N TYR A 5 10.69 2.61 5.61
CA TYR A 5 10.80 1.16 5.74
C TYR A 5 12.11 0.67 5.11
N ARG A 6 12.88 -0.11 5.86
CA ARG A 6 14.02 -0.87 5.38
C ARG A 6 13.80 -2.33 5.69
N GLU A 7 13.90 -3.15 4.66
CA GLU A 7 13.83 -4.61 4.76
C GLU A 7 14.80 -5.11 5.85
N GLU A 8 14.33 -6.02 6.71
CA GLU A 8 15.04 -6.57 7.88
C GLU A 8 15.52 -5.55 8.94
N LYS A 9 15.24 -4.24 8.77
CA LYS A 9 15.67 -3.18 9.70
C LYS A 9 14.52 -2.35 10.27
N GLY A 10 13.30 -2.59 9.81
CA GLY A 10 12.11 -1.90 10.29
C GLY A 10 11.99 -0.46 9.77
N PHE A 11 11.39 0.40 10.59
CA PHE A 11 11.10 1.79 10.25
C PHE A 11 12.08 2.74 10.92
N ILE A 12 12.75 3.59 10.13
CA ILE A 12 13.74 4.56 10.63
C ILE A 12 13.29 5.97 10.25
N ALA A 13 13.35 6.92 11.19
CA ALA A 13 13.00 8.30 10.93
C ALA A 13 13.83 8.87 9.76
N SER A 14 13.15 9.52 8.82
CA SER A 14 13.76 9.99 7.57
C SER A 14 12.98 11.18 7.04
N LEU A 15 13.70 12.21 6.60
CA LEU A 15 13.14 13.36 5.89
C LEU A 15 12.90 13.08 4.39
N VAL A 16 13.48 12.00 3.86
CA VAL A 16 13.25 11.57 2.48
C VAL A 16 11.84 11.01 2.33
N VAL A 17 11.09 11.52 1.36
CA VAL A 17 9.75 11.06 1.01
C VAL A 17 9.81 10.27 -0.30
N ASP A 18 9.63 8.96 -0.20
CA ASP A 18 9.58 8.04 -1.34
C ASP A 18 8.53 6.95 -1.12
N HIS A 19 8.52 5.93 -1.98
CA HIS A 19 7.57 4.81 -1.88
C HIS A 19 7.65 4.03 -0.54
N TYR A 20 8.82 4.05 0.09
CA TYR A 20 9.12 3.40 1.37
C TYR A 20 8.82 4.30 2.57
N SER A 21 8.37 5.53 2.36
CA SER A 21 8.06 6.47 3.44
C SER A 21 6.64 6.28 3.97
N PHE A 22 6.52 6.34 5.30
CA PHE A 22 5.29 6.20 6.05
C PHE A 22 5.19 7.27 7.14
N THR A 23 3.99 7.75 7.41
CA THR A 23 3.73 8.66 8.53
C THR A 23 3.56 7.86 9.83
N GLY A 24 3.74 8.51 10.98
CA GLY A 24 3.49 7.86 12.27
C GLY A 24 2.04 7.37 12.44
N ARG A 25 1.08 8.07 11.81
CA ARG A 25 -0.32 7.66 11.78
C ARG A 25 -0.50 6.36 11.00
N GLU A 26 0.10 6.25 9.83
CA GLU A 26 0.06 5.02 9.01
C GLU A 26 0.71 3.83 9.76
N LEU A 27 1.81 4.06 10.47
CA LEU A 27 2.46 3.02 11.28
C LEU A 27 1.58 2.54 12.44
N ARG A 28 0.89 3.47 13.11
CA ARG A 28 -0.04 3.10 14.20
C ARG A 28 -1.23 2.30 13.67
N ALA A 29 -1.78 2.69 12.52
CA ALA A 29 -2.84 1.94 11.83
C ALA A 29 -2.40 0.51 11.45
N LEU A 30 -1.15 0.33 11.03
CA LEU A 30 -0.56 -0.99 10.75
C LEU A 30 -0.46 -1.87 12.02
N ASP A 31 -0.05 -1.28 13.14
CA ASP A 31 0.08 -1.97 14.43
C ASP A 31 -1.30 -2.38 14.99
N GLU A 32 -2.25 -1.45 15.00
CA GLU A 32 -3.62 -1.66 15.45
C GLU A 32 -4.43 -2.53 14.48
N ARG A 33 -3.96 -2.71 13.24
CA ARG A 33 -4.65 -3.41 12.13
C ARG A 33 -6.03 -2.82 11.83
N GLN A 34 -6.17 -1.51 12.02
CA GLN A 34 -7.38 -0.76 11.76
C GLN A 34 -7.10 0.28 10.66
N PHE A 35 -7.95 0.32 9.63
CA PHE A 35 -7.78 1.20 8.47
C PHE A 35 -9.05 2.02 8.24
N PRO A 36 -9.31 3.05 9.07
CA PRO A 36 -10.57 3.78 9.04
C PRO A 36 -10.76 4.66 7.79
N ASP A 37 -9.70 4.89 7.02
CA ASP A 37 -9.71 5.78 5.87
C ASP A 37 -8.91 5.23 4.68
N ALA A 38 -9.13 5.82 3.50
CA ALA A 38 -8.48 5.39 2.28
C ALA A 38 -6.96 5.62 2.26
N GLU A 39 -6.44 6.51 3.12
CA GLU A 39 -5.00 6.81 3.22
C GLU A 39 -4.29 5.67 3.94
N THR A 40 -4.75 5.32 5.14
CA THR A 40 -4.25 4.19 5.95
C THR A 40 -4.39 2.85 5.22
N LEU A 41 -5.48 2.63 4.48
CA LEU A 41 -5.66 1.42 3.66
C LEU A 41 -4.67 1.35 2.49
N ARG A 42 -4.40 2.48 1.82
CA ARG A 42 -3.38 2.57 0.76
C ARG A 42 -1.98 2.31 1.31
N ALA A 43 -1.67 2.86 2.49
CA ALA A 43 -0.41 2.62 3.19
C ALA A 43 -0.24 1.14 3.56
N ALA A 44 -1.28 0.53 4.12
CA ALA A 44 -1.28 -0.89 4.47
C ALA A 44 -1.02 -1.79 3.26
N LYS A 45 -1.71 -1.53 2.15
CA LYS A 45 -1.52 -2.24 0.88
C LYS A 45 -0.09 -2.09 0.35
N ARG A 46 0.52 -0.90 0.48
CA ARG A 46 1.91 -0.65 0.06
C ARG A 46 2.88 -1.43 0.95
N PHE A 47 2.77 -1.28 2.27
CA PHE A 47 3.64 -1.96 3.23
C PHE A 47 3.61 -3.47 3.08
N THR A 48 2.41 -4.07 3.08
CA THR A 48 2.24 -5.53 2.96
C THR A 48 2.85 -6.08 1.67
N ARG A 49 2.76 -5.37 0.55
CA ARG A 49 3.42 -5.77 -0.69
C ARG A 49 4.94 -5.78 -0.56
N MET A 50 5.51 -4.75 0.07
CA MET A 50 6.95 -4.65 0.29
C MET A 50 7.43 -5.74 1.26
N ALA A 51 6.73 -5.93 2.38
CA ALA A 51 7.07 -6.90 3.40
C ALA A 51 6.94 -8.35 2.91
N LEU A 52 5.95 -8.66 2.07
CA LEU A 52 5.76 -10.02 1.55
C LEU A 52 6.66 -10.36 0.35
N LYS A 53 7.14 -9.36 -0.40
CA LYS A 53 7.92 -9.57 -1.63
C LYS A 53 9.11 -10.53 -1.46
N PRO A 54 9.93 -10.45 -0.39
CA PRO A 54 11.08 -11.34 -0.19
C PRO A 54 10.66 -12.81 -0.05
N TYR A 55 9.51 -13.07 0.58
CA TYR A 55 8.98 -14.41 0.84
C TYR A 55 8.34 -15.07 -0.39
N LEU A 56 8.08 -14.31 -1.46
CA LEU A 56 7.45 -14.83 -2.69
C LEU A 56 8.46 -15.31 -3.74
N GLY A 57 9.76 -15.17 -3.49
CA GLY A 57 10.81 -15.65 -4.40
C GLY A 57 10.74 -15.04 -5.81
N GLY A 58 10.25 -13.80 -5.93
CA GLY A 58 10.13 -13.09 -7.21
C GLY A 58 9.01 -13.57 -8.14
N LYS A 59 8.27 -14.62 -7.78
CA LYS A 59 7.14 -15.12 -8.58
C LYS A 59 5.91 -14.22 -8.37
N PRO A 60 5.23 -13.78 -9.44
CA PRO A 60 3.98 -13.03 -9.29
C PRO A 60 2.90 -13.92 -8.68
N LEU A 61 2.02 -13.34 -7.85
CA LEU A 61 0.87 -14.04 -7.30
C LEU A 61 -0.18 -14.28 -8.39
N LYS A 62 -0.35 -15.54 -8.83
CA LYS A 62 -1.31 -15.93 -9.88
C LYS A 62 -2.76 -15.58 -9.54
N SER A 63 -3.13 -15.60 -8.26
CA SER A 63 -4.46 -15.14 -7.80
C SER A 63 -4.80 -13.70 -8.20
N ARG A 64 -3.80 -12.86 -8.49
CA ARG A 64 -4.02 -11.49 -8.99
C ARG A 64 -4.62 -11.47 -10.39
N GLU A 65 -4.39 -12.50 -11.20
CA GLU A 65 -4.93 -12.60 -12.56
C GLU A 65 -6.45 -12.70 -12.56
N LEU A 66 -7.02 -13.41 -11.57
CA LEU A 66 -8.48 -13.53 -11.40
C LEU A 66 -9.12 -12.13 -11.28
N PHE A 67 -8.57 -11.27 -10.42
CA PHE A 67 -9.11 -9.91 -10.26
C PHE A 67 -8.95 -9.05 -11.52
N ARG A 68 -7.90 -9.25 -12.33
CA ARG A 68 -7.73 -8.49 -13.58
C ARG A 68 -8.78 -8.84 -14.62
N GLN A 69 -9.26 -10.08 -14.62
CA GLN A 69 -10.28 -10.56 -15.56
C GLN A 69 -11.69 -10.12 -15.17
N PHE A 70 -11.96 -9.91 -13.87
CA PHE A 70 -13.31 -9.63 -13.36
C PHE A 70 -13.54 -8.19 -12.89
N VAL A 71 -12.50 -7.34 -12.77
CA VAL A 71 -12.70 -5.92 -12.49
C VAL A 71 -13.21 -5.27 -13.78
N ARG A 72 -14.54 -5.09 -13.87
CA ARG A 72 -15.18 -4.28 -14.91
C ARG A 72 -14.50 -2.92 -14.95
N LYS A 73 -13.99 -2.52 -16.11
CA LYS A 73 -13.61 -1.14 -16.38
C LYS A 73 -14.87 -0.31 -16.17
N GLN A 74 -14.94 0.47 -15.10
CA GLN A 74 -16.02 1.44 -14.94
C GLN A 74 -15.97 2.32 -16.20
N PRO A 75 -17.07 2.46 -16.95
CA PRO A 75 -17.08 3.40 -18.06
C PRO A 75 -16.81 4.79 -17.50
N ASP A 76 -15.89 5.53 -18.12
CA ASP A 76 -15.66 6.95 -17.83
C ASP A 76 -17.02 7.63 -17.93
N THR A 77 -17.59 8.02 -16.79
CA THR A 77 -18.81 8.82 -16.79
C THR A 77 -18.35 10.24 -17.10
N PRO A 78 -18.78 10.85 -18.22
CA PRO A 78 -18.53 12.26 -18.42
C PRO A 78 -19.24 12.99 -17.28
N VAL A 79 -18.48 13.75 -16.51
CA VAL A 79 -19.04 14.67 -15.52
C VAL A 79 -19.60 15.84 -16.34
N ASP A 80 -20.84 15.70 -16.80
CA ASP A 80 -21.59 16.82 -17.36
C ASP A 80 -21.97 17.79 -16.23
N GLU A 81 -21.51 19.02 -16.44
CA GLU A 81 -21.97 20.34 -16.00
C GLU A 81 -23.11 20.44 -14.97
N ALA A 82 -22.81 21.13 -13.86
CA ALA A 82 -23.74 21.97 -13.10
C ALA A 82 -23.02 23.22 -12.57
#